data_AF-A0A378TQ81-F1
#
_entry.id   AF-A0A378TQ81-F1
#
_cell.length_a   1.000
_cell.length_b   1.000
_cell.length_c   1.000
_cell.angle_alpha   90.00
_cell.angle_beta   90.00
_cell.angle_gamma   90.00
#
_symmetry.space_group_name_H-M   'P 1'
#
loop_
_entity.id
_entity.type
_entity.pdbx_description
1 polymer ?
#
loop_
_entity_poly.entity_id
_entity_poly.type
_entity_poly.pdbx_seq_one_letter_code
_entity_poly.pdbx_strand_id
1 'polypeptide(L)'
;MKKLTIYPTIPLAFVINDKPTTPQTLGLSNQLCQKIENITHIDDIFSDDFLNLLFDIQEQLPDYSLGMMIHGAWIELAKYAYDIEIIEGFGSGGTFNVGSRDTNPDEYFDDKSMVDFTLDEDFAFPFVVKFLQNHFCSHDQPKDYYHDENGELVLEERTEFDWHDINYYTYEIMDKVLKDIKEGAYLLWHDFDNPTLDELKAYFRKIGFDYLFIKEFYPNLSWKALSEQEQNDFIKHHVYFVIRFYHRFMDKTTNIMNENPNNRFVFFAGP
;
A
#
# COMPACT_ATOMS: atom_id res chain seq x y z
N MET A 1 -11.31 30.27 -6.96
CA MET A 1 -10.06 29.51 -7.19
C MET A 1 -10.17 28.83 -8.55
N LYS A 2 -9.13 28.90 -9.39
CA LYS A 2 -9.12 28.24 -10.71
C LYS A 2 -8.77 26.76 -10.54
N LYS A 3 -9.28 25.85 -11.37
CA LYS A 3 -8.85 24.45 -11.33
C LYS A 3 -7.65 24.23 -12.25
N LEU A 4 -6.59 23.63 -11.71
CA LEU A 4 -5.48 23.10 -12.49
C LEU A 4 -5.55 21.57 -12.40
N THR A 5 -5.71 20.93 -13.55
CA THR A 5 -5.77 19.47 -13.64
C THR A 5 -4.45 18.94 -14.20
N ILE A 6 -3.84 17.99 -13.48
CA ILE A 6 -2.70 17.20 -13.96
C ILE A 6 -3.22 15.84 -14.42
N TYR A 7 -2.85 15.45 -15.64
CA TYR A 7 -3.05 14.10 -16.12
C TYR A 7 -1.76 13.30 -15.89
N PRO A 8 -1.83 12.14 -15.23
CA PRO A 8 -0.68 11.27 -14.98
C PRO A 8 -0.26 10.51 -16.24
N THR A 9 0.01 11.25 -17.32
CA THR A 9 0.61 10.74 -18.55
C THR A 9 2.12 10.95 -18.50
N ILE A 10 2.87 10.26 -19.37
CA ILE A 10 4.29 10.53 -19.57
C ILE A 10 4.48 11.07 -21.00
N PRO A 11 4.84 12.35 -21.19
CA PRO A 11 5.04 13.39 -20.16
C PRO A 11 3.72 13.84 -19.50
N LEU A 12 3.81 14.46 -18.31
CA LEU A 12 2.64 14.98 -17.60
C LEU A 12 1.93 16.07 -18.42
N ALA A 13 0.60 16.02 -18.45
CA ALA A 13 -0.21 17.05 -19.12
C ALA A 13 -0.93 17.94 -18.11
N PHE A 14 -0.86 19.25 -18.32
CA PHE A 14 -1.48 20.27 -17.47
C PHE A 14 -2.67 20.90 -18.22
N VAL A 15 -3.80 21.07 -17.55
CA VAL A 15 -5.03 21.62 -18.15
C VAL A 15 -5.68 22.65 -17.22
N ILE A 16 -6.07 23.80 -17.79
CA ILE A 16 -6.91 24.82 -17.12
C ILE A 16 -8.15 25.07 -17.99
N ASN A 17 -9.35 24.93 -17.43
CA ASN A 17 -10.62 25.15 -18.14
C ASN A 17 -10.65 24.45 -19.51
N ASP A 18 -10.30 23.16 -19.53
CA ASP A 18 -10.24 22.29 -20.72
C ASP A 18 -9.24 22.71 -21.80
N LYS A 19 -8.34 23.66 -21.48
CA LYS A 19 -7.26 24.08 -22.37
C LYS A 19 -5.92 23.52 -21.90
N PRO A 20 -5.20 22.77 -22.74
CA PRO A 20 -3.82 22.38 -22.46
C PRO A 20 -2.96 23.60 -22.14
N THR A 21 -2.10 23.47 -21.15
CA THR A 21 -1.12 24.47 -20.75
C THR A 21 0.23 23.81 -20.51
N THR A 22 1.28 24.62 -20.42
CA THR A 22 2.63 24.14 -20.08
C THR A 22 3.05 24.66 -18.70
N PRO A 23 3.94 23.95 -17.97
CA PRO A 23 4.56 24.44 -16.75
C PRO A 23 5.10 25.87 -16.87
N GLN A 24 5.75 26.20 -18.00
CA GLN A 24 6.32 27.52 -18.26
C GLN A 24 5.23 28.59 -18.45
N THR A 25 4.11 28.25 -19.11
CA THR A 25 2.97 29.17 -19.28
C THR A 25 2.23 29.42 -17.97
N LEU A 26 2.30 28.47 -17.03
CA LEU A 26 1.79 28.64 -15.66
C LEU A 26 2.66 29.57 -14.82
N GLY A 27 3.88 29.91 -15.27
CA GLY A 27 4.83 30.71 -14.52
C GLY A 27 5.59 29.91 -13.45
N LEU A 28 5.64 28.57 -13.57
CA LEU A 28 6.43 27.74 -12.68
C LEU A 28 7.93 28.01 -12.85
N SER A 29 8.68 27.92 -11.75
CA SER A 29 10.13 28.11 -11.78
C SER A 29 10.83 27.08 -12.68
N ASN A 30 12.00 27.45 -13.23
CA ASN A 30 12.80 26.53 -14.05
C ASN A 30 13.15 25.24 -13.30
N GLN A 31 13.37 25.34 -11.98
CA GLN A 31 13.65 24.17 -11.13
C GLN A 31 12.46 23.20 -11.10
N LEU A 32 11.22 23.70 -10.96
CA LEU A 32 10.03 22.83 -11.00
C LEU A 32 9.77 22.28 -12.39
N CYS A 33 9.97 23.08 -13.44
CA CYS A 33 9.86 22.58 -14.82
C CYS A 33 10.84 21.41 -15.06
N GLN A 34 12.08 21.52 -14.57
CA GLN A 34 13.06 20.44 -14.68
C GLN A 34 12.67 19.20 -13.86
N LYS A 35 12.15 19.38 -12.63
CA LYS A 35 11.61 18.25 -11.84
C LYS A 35 10.47 17.53 -12.58
N ILE A 36 9.55 18.27 -13.20
CA ILE A 36 8.45 17.73 -14.01
C ILE A 36 8.99 16.95 -15.22
N GLU A 37 10.00 17.49 -15.91
CA GLU A 37 10.64 16.85 -17.08
C GLU A 37 11.41 15.57 -16.72
N ASN A 38 11.86 15.43 -15.47
CA ASN A 38 12.54 14.22 -15.00
C ASN A 38 11.59 13.05 -14.71
N ILE A 39 10.27 13.28 -14.70
CA ILE A 39 9.27 12.22 -14.55
C ILE A 39 9.16 11.49 -15.87
N THR A 40 9.73 10.29 -15.90
CA THR A 40 9.96 9.53 -17.13
C THR A 40 9.32 8.15 -17.09
N HIS A 41 8.91 7.70 -15.91
CA HIS A 41 8.21 6.44 -15.69
C HIS A 41 6.88 6.68 -15.00
N ILE A 42 5.88 5.84 -15.30
CA ILE A 42 4.57 5.97 -14.65
C ILE A 42 4.69 5.74 -13.14
N ASP A 43 5.58 4.84 -12.71
CA ASP A 43 5.83 4.53 -11.30
C ASP A 43 6.33 5.76 -10.52
N ASP A 44 6.98 6.72 -11.19
CA ASP A 44 7.46 7.96 -10.56
C ASP A 44 6.30 8.75 -9.93
N ILE A 45 5.09 8.65 -10.48
CA ILE A 45 3.91 9.36 -9.93
C ILE A 45 3.49 8.81 -8.57
N PHE A 46 3.91 7.61 -8.19
CA PHE A 46 3.57 7.04 -6.88
C PHE A 46 4.63 7.31 -5.82
N SER A 47 5.69 8.02 -6.17
CA SER A 47 6.77 8.38 -5.25
C SER A 47 6.42 9.57 -4.34
N ASP A 48 7.09 9.64 -3.19
CA ASP A 48 7.01 10.81 -2.31
C ASP A 48 7.64 12.06 -2.95
N ASP A 49 8.65 11.88 -3.82
CA ASP A 49 9.24 12.97 -4.60
C ASP A 49 8.22 13.62 -5.54
N PHE A 50 7.35 12.83 -6.17
CA PHE A 50 6.26 13.36 -6.98
C PHE A 50 5.24 14.11 -6.13
N LEU A 51 4.87 13.57 -4.96
CA LEU A 51 3.95 14.26 -4.06
C LEU A 51 4.52 15.61 -3.58
N ASN A 52 5.81 15.64 -3.22
CA ASN A 52 6.53 16.87 -2.87
C ASN A 52 6.54 17.87 -4.04
N LEU A 53 6.73 17.39 -5.27
CA LEU A 53 6.61 18.22 -6.47
C LEU A 53 5.20 18.83 -6.61
N LEU A 54 4.13 18.08 -6.35
CA LEU A 54 2.78 18.61 -6.41
C LEU A 54 2.53 19.70 -5.37
N PHE A 55 3.07 19.56 -4.17
CA PHE A 55 3.02 20.60 -3.14
C PHE A 55 3.83 21.85 -3.55
N ASP A 56 5.04 21.68 -4.08
CA ASP A 56 5.84 22.79 -4.61
C ASP A 56 5.07 23.56 -5.71
N ILE A 57 4.35 22.85 -6.59
CA ILE A 57 3.51 23.46 -7.64
C ILE A 57 2.35 24.24 -7.00
N GLN A 58 1.65 23.67 -6.02
CA GLN A 58 0.53 24.31 -5.34
C GLN A 58 0.98 25.57 -4.57
N GLU A 59 2.19 25.57 -4.00
CA GLU A 59 2.78 26.73 -3.33
C GLU A 59 3.07 27.87 -4.32
N GLN A 60 3.61 27.57 -5.51
CA GLN A 60 3.87 28.58 -6.55
C GLN A 60 2.59 29.09 -7.24
N LEU A 61 1.49 28.34 -7.15
CA LEU A 61 0.22 28.64 -7.80
C LEU A 61 -0.95 28.76 -6.78
N PRO A 62 -0.88 29.69 -5.81
CA PRO A 62 -1.87 29.77 -4.71
C PRO A 62 -3.30 30.11 -5.17
N ASP A 63 -3.46 30.69 -6.37
CA ASP A 63 -4.78 31.00 -6.96
C ASP A 63 -5.47 29.78 -7.61
N TYR A 64 -4.75 28.66 -7.70
CA TYR A 64 -5.21 27.42 -8.30
C TYR A 64 -5.50 26.37 -7.24
N SER A 65 -6.55 25.59 -7.46
CA SER A 65 -6.81 24.32 -6.79
C SER A 65 -6.22 23.23 -7.67
N LEU A 66 -5.19 22.57 -7.17
CA LEU A 66 -4.53 21.47 -7.86
C LEU A 66 -5.32 20.17 -7.68
N GLY A 67 -5.41 19.40 -8.76
CA GLY A 67 -5.92 18.03 -8.71
C GLY A 67 -5.44 17.18 -9.86
N MET A 68 -5.61 15.87 -9.73
CA MET A 68 -5.22 14.88 -10.72
C MET A 68 -6.43 14.25 -11.39
N MET A 69 -6.32 13.95 -12.68
CA MET A 69 -7.32 13.15 -13.38
C MET A 69 -6.96 11.67 -13.27
N ILE A 70 -7.75 10.90 -12.51
CA ILE A 70 -7.52 9.47 -12.24
C ILE A 70 -8.75 8.69 -12.67
N HIS A 71 -8.60 7.81 -13.65
CA HIS A 71 -9.69 7.00 -14.22
C HIS A 71 -10.95 7.80 -14.61
N GLY A 72 -10.79 9.06 -15.02
CA GLY A 72 -11.90 9.95 -15.39
C GLY A 72 -12.51 10.75 -14.25
N ALA A 73 -12.00 10.60 -13.02
CA ALA A 73 -12.35 11.44 -11.88
C ALA A 73 -11.27 12.49 -11.59
N TRP A 74 -11.71 13.71 -11.26
CA TRP A 74 -10.82 14.76 -10.78
C TRP A 74 -10.65 14.64 -9.26
N ILE A 75 -9.43 14.33 -8.83
CA ILE A 75 -9.04 14.09 -7.45
C ILE A 75 -8.26 15.29 -6.93
N GLU A 76 -8.74 15.90 -5.86
CA GLU A 76 -8.07 17.04 -5.21
C GLU A 76 -6.71 16.64 -4.63
N LEU A 77 -5.74 17.55 -4.63
CA LEU A 77 -4.40 17.28 -4.08
C LEU A 77 -4.44 16.74 -2.65
N ALA A 78 -5.29 17.27 -1.77
CA ALA A 78 -5.41 16.79 -0.39
C ALA A 78 -5.83 15.31 -0.31
N LYS A 79 -6.73 14.88 -1.21
CA LYS A 79 -7.16 13.48 -1.30
C LYS A 79 -6.06 12.61 -1.92
N TYR A 80 -5.36 13.15 -2.91
CA TYR A 80 -4.24 12.46 -3.57
C TYR A 80 -3.07 12.22 -2.60
N ALA A 81 -2.83 13.19 -1.72
CA ALA A 81 -1.81 13.17 -0.70
C ALA A 81 -2.13 12.24 0.48
N TYR A 82 -3.36 11.72 0.57
CA TYR A 82 -3.71 10.74 1.60
C TYR A 82 -2.75 9.55 1.52
N ASP A 83 -2.33 9.07 2.68
CA ASP A 83 -1.28 8.08 2.80
C ASP A 83 -1.65 7.05 3.87
N ILE A 84 -1.59 5.77 3.51
CA ILE A 84 -1.71 4.66 4.45
C ILE A 84 -0.38 4.56 5.20
N GLU A 85 -0.39 4.70 6.51
CA GLU A 85 0.86 4.79 7.28
C GLU A 85 1.66 3.47 7.28
N ILE A 86 2.99 3.59 7.17
CA ILE A 86 3.95 2.55 7.55
C ILE A 86 4.82 3.15 8.65
N ILE A 87 4.74 2.59 9.85
CA ILE A 87 5.39 3.12 11.05
C ILE A 87 6.81 2.53 11.12
N GLU A 88 7.84 3.36 11.29
CA GLU A 88 9.22 2.87 11.46
C GLU A 88 9.43 2.21 12.81
N GLY A 89 10.14 1.07 12.82
CA GLY A 89 10.45 0.31 14.03
C GLY A 89 9.22 -0.31 14.69
N PHE A 90 9.38 -0.69 15.95
CA PHE A 90 8.35 -1.38 16.74
C PHE A 90 7.15 -0.49 17.08
N GLY A 91 5.95 -0.98 16.77
CA GLY A 91 4.68 -0.46 17.26
C GLY A 91 4.04 -1.39 18.30
N SER A 92 3.31 -0.78 19.25
CA SER A 92 2.51 -1.50 20.24
C SER A 92 1.02 -1.31 19.98
N GLY A 93 0.20 -2.30 20.32
CA GLY A 93 -1.26 -2.24 20.16
C GLY A 93 -1.71 -3.12 19.00
N GLY A 94 -2.87 -2.80 18.40
CA GLY A 94 -3.42 -3.49 17.22
C GLY A 94 -2.58 -3.24 15.97
N THR A 95 -1.39 -3.86 15.91
CA THR A 95 -0.42 -3.64 14.86
C THR A 95 0.33 -4.92 14.52
N PHE A 96 0.70 -5.07 13.25
CA PHE A 96 1.60 -6.12 12.77
C PHE A 96 3.03 -5.61 12.68
N ASN A 97 3.93 -6.20 13.45
CA ASN A 97 5.35 -5.92 13.43
C ASN A 97 6.03 -6.74 12.32
N VAL A 98 6.84 -6.08 11.51
CA VAL A 98 7.53 -6.66 10.34
C VAL A 98 9.04 -6.52 10.50
N GLY A 99 9.76 -7.61 10.26
CA GLY A 99 11.21 -7.62 10.29
C GLY A 99 11.78 -8.86 9.63
N SER A 100 13.09 -9.10 9.81
CA SER A 100 13.74 -10.32 9.31
C SER A 100 14.47 -11.11 10.38
N ARG A 101 14.64 -12.42 10.13
CA ARG A 101 15.29 -13.34 11.06
C ARG A 101 16.00 -14.51 10.37
N ASP A 102 17.09 -14.97 10.97
CA ASP A 102 17.82 -16.18 10.58
C ASP A 102 17.30 -17.44 11.29
N THR A 103 16.95 -17.34 12.58
CA THR A 103 16.63 -18.51 13.40
C THR A 103 15.21 -19.05 13.24
N ASN A 104 15.10 -20.36 13.54
CA ASN A 104 13.92 -21.21 13.44
C ASN A 104 12.72 -20.62 14.20
N PRO A 105 11.48 -20.72 13.69
CA PRO A 105 10.25 -20.24 14.30
C PRO A 105 9.99 -20.56 15.79
N ASP A 106 10.66 -21.56 16.37
CA ASP A 106 10.41 -22.07 17.72
C ASP A 106 10.90 -21.15 18.88
N GLU A 107 11.61 -20.06 18.58
CA GLU A 107 12.13 -19.13 19.60
C GLU A 107 11.19 -17.93 19.83
N TYR A 108 10.60 -17.88 21.03
CA TYR A 108 9.72 -16.81 21.52
C TYR A 108 10.33 -15.42 21.28
N PHE A 109 9.49 -14.50 20.79
CA PHE A 109 9.88 -13.16 20.37
C PHE A 109 9.68 -12.13 21.50
N ASP A 110 10.78 -11.51 21.95
CA ASP A 110 10.74 -10.35 22.88
C ASP A 110 11.70 -9.21 22.45
N ASP A 111 12.48 -9.41 21.38
CA ASP A 111 13.45 -8.41 20.92
C ASP A 111 12.84 -7.45 19.90
N LYS A 112 12.36 -6.32 20.40
CA LYS A 112 11.81 -5.21 19.61
C LYS A 112 12.81 -4.60 18.63
N SER A 113 14.13 -4.82 18.82
CA SER A 113 15.15 -4.31 17.91
C SER A 113 15.21 -5.04 16.57
N MET A 114 14.50 -6.18 16.45
CA MET A 114 14.36 -6.93 15.20
C MET A 114 13.19 -6.47 14.34
N VAL A 115 12.41 -5.47 14.78
CA VAL A 115 11.32 -4.89 13.99
C VAL A 115 11.83 -3.71 13.20
N ASP A 116 11.73 -3.83 11.89
CA ASP A 116 12.14 -2.79 10.93
C ASP A 116 11.00 -1.78 10.73
N PHE A 117 9.76 -2.26 10.58
CA PHE A 117 8.57 -1.42 10.49
C PHE A 117 7.32 -2.13 10.99
N THR A 118 6.26 -1.36 11.19
CA THR A 118 4.97 -1.81 11.70
C THR A 118 3.84 -1.31 10.83
N LEU A 119 2.80 -2.14 10.68
CA LEU A 119 1.56 -1.86 9.99
C LEU A 119 0.40 -1.87 10.97
N ASP A 120 -0.45 -0.84 10.93
CA ASP A 120 -1.71 -0.85 11.69
C ASP A 120 -2.62 -2.00 11.23
N GLU A 121 -3.16 -2.77 12.18
CA GLU A 121 -3.98 -3.96 11.91
C GLU A 121 -5.27 -3.62 11.15
N ASP A 122 -5.88 -2.47 11.44
CA ASP A 122 -7.17 -2.08 10.89
C ASP A 122 -7.02 -1.25 9.60
N PHE A 123 -5.91 -0.52 9.44
CA PHE A 123 -5.77 0.49 8.38
C PHE A 123 -4.68 0.21 7.34
N ALA A 124 -3.60 -0.49 7.69
CA ALA A 124 -2.49 -0.73 6.76
C ALA A 124 -2.35 -2.20 6.38
N PHE A 125 -2.34 -3.08 7.38
CA PHE A 125 -2.18 -4.52 7.19
C PHE A 125 -3.23 -5.18 6.28
N PRO A 126 -4.51 -4.75 6.27
CA PRO A 126 -5.51 -5.35 5.38
C PRO A 126 -5.12 -5.26 3.90
N PHE A 127 -4.39 -4.23 3.49
CA PHE A 127 -3.99 -4.09 2.08
C PHE A 127 -2.96 -5.12 1.61
N VAL A 128 -2.20 -5.74 2.53
CA VAL A 128 -1.18 -6.76 2.19
C VAL A 128 -1.58 -8.19 2.58
N VAL A 129 -2.45 -8.37 3.57
CA VAL A 129 -2.73 -9.70 4.15
C VAL A 129 -3.26 -10.71 3.14
N LYS A 130 -4.05 -10.28 2.15
CA LYS A 130 -4.56 -11.19 1.13
C LYS A 130 -3.43 -11.79 0.28
N PHE A 131 -2.39 -11.02 -0.01
CA PHE A 131 -1.21 -11.53 -0.72
C PHE A 131 -0.42 -12.49 0.16
N LEU A 132 -0.22 -12.16 1.44
CA LEU A 132 0.46 -13.02 2.40
C LEU A 132 -0.25 -14.38 2.57
N GLN A 133 -1.57 -14.36 2.78
CA GLN A 133 -2.39 -15.56 2.92
C GLN A 133 -2.34 -16.48 1.69
N ASN A 134 -2.30 -15.92 0.48
CA ASN A 134 -2.19 -16.70 -0.75
C ASN A 134 -0.86 -17.46 -0.87
N HIS A 135 0.16 -17.05 -0.11
CA HIS A 135 1.51 -17.62 -0.12
C HIS A 135 1.92 -18.25 1.21
N PHE A 136 0.97 -18.45 2.13
CA PHE A 136 1.26 -19.03 3.43
C PHE A 136 1.77 -20.48 3.29
N CYS A 137 2.86 -20.81 3.97
CA CYS A 137 3.46 -22.14 3.96
C CYS A 137 3.54 -22.72 5.38
N SER A 138 2.75 -23.77 5.64
CA SER A 138 2.72 -24.45 6.95
C SER A 138 4.08 -24.97 7.40
N HIS A 139 4.92 -25.39 6.45
CA HIS A 139 6.24 -25.95 6.72
C HIS A 139 7.21 -24.94 7.34
N ASP A 140 7.03 -23.66 7.02
CA ASP A 140 7.90 -22.58 7.49
C ASP A 140 7.45 -21.99 8.84
N GLN A 141 6.33 -22.46 9.40
CA GLN A 141 5.75 -21.93 10.63
C GLN A 141 6.22 -22.68 11.89
N PRO A 142 6.13 -22.03 13.08
CA PRO A 142 6.28 -22.75 14.33
C PRO A 142 5.20 -23.82 14.48
N LYS A 143 5.58 -24.94 15.06
CA LYS A 143 4.63 -26.00 15.40
C LYS A 143 3.95 -25.64 16.70
N ASP A 144 2.64 -25.88 16.75
CA ASP A 144 1.89 -25.68 17.97
C ASP A 144 2.01 -26.94 18.83
N TYR A 145 2.17 -26.73 20.14
CA TYR A 145 2.34 -27.79 21.12
C TYR A 145 1.12 -27.83 22.03
N TYR A 146 0.45 -28.97 22.11
CA TYR A 146 -0.59 -29.21 23.11
C TYR A 146 -0.53 -30.65 23.63
N HIS A 147 -1.16 -30.88 24.77
CA HIS A 147 -1.36 -32.22 25.29
C HIS A 147 -2.73 -32.72 24.82
N ASP A 148 -2.79 -33.91 24.22
CA ASP A 148 -4.05 -34.53 23.83
C ASP A 148 -4.87 -34.97 25.06
N GLU A 149 -6.02 -35.60 24.81
CA GLU A 149 -6.91 -36.14 25.85
C GLU A 149 -6.25 -37.22 26.74
N ASN A 150 -5.13 -37.81 26.30
CA ASN A 150 -4.35 -38.80 27.03
C ASN A 150 -3.16 -38.19 27.78
N GLY A 151 -2.93 -36.88 27.64
CA GLY A 151 -1.77 -36.18 28.21
C GLY A 151 -0.49 -36.35 27.39
N GLU A 152 -0.57 -36.82 26.15
CA GLU A 152 0.58 -36.96 25.25
C GLU A 152 0.82 -35.66 24.49
N LEU A 153 2.09 -35.29 24.32
CA LEU A 153 2.47 -34.09 23.58
C LEU A 153 2.24 -34.31 22.08
N VAL A 154 1.37 -33.51 21.49
CA VAL A 154 1.09 -33.48 20.05
C VAL A 154 1.67 -32.21 19.43
N LEU A 155 2.29 -32.40 18.28
CA LEU A 155 2.84 -31.36 17.41
C LEU A 155 1.89 -31.19 16.22
N GLU A 156 1.25 -30.04 16.12
CA GLU A 156 0.37 -29.72 14.99
C GLU A 156 1.00 -28.65 14.11
N GLU A 157 0.92 -28.86 12.79
CA GLU A 157 1.36 -27.87 11.81
C GLU A 157 0.27 -26.81 11.64
N ARG A 158 0.66 -25.53 11.72
CA ARG A 158 -0.25 -24.44 11.37
C ARG A 158 -0.62 -24.50 9.91
N THR A 159 -1.92 -24.53 9.62
CA THR A 159 -2.43 -24.64 8.25
C THR A 159 -2.89 -23.31 7.66
N GLU A 160 -2.93 -22.26 8.48
CA GLU A 160 -3.39 -20.93 8.09
C GLU A 160 -2.63 -19.81 8.81
N PHE A 161 -2.75 -18.60 8.25
CA PHE A 161 -2.20 -17.37 8.82
C PHE A 161 -2.74 -17.13 10.24
N ASP A 162 -1.85 -16.89 11.19
CA ASP A 162 -2.20 -16.60 12.59
C ASP A 162 -2.21 -15.09 12.84
N TRP A 163 -3.33 -14.56 13.34
CA TRP A 163 -3.47 -13.14 13.64
C TRP A 163 -2.77 -12.72 14.93
N HIS A 164 -2.45 -13.66 15.82
CA HIS A 164 -1.92 -13.40 17.16
C HIS A 164 -0.52 -13.99 17.37
N ASP A 165 0.08 -14.54 16.32
CA ASP A 165 1.41 -15.11 16.37
C ASP A 165 2.24 -14.67 15.15
N ILE A 166 3.48 -15.15 15.09
CA ILE A 166 4.43 -14.81 14.06
C ILE A 166 4.19 -15.68 12.84
N ASN A 167 4.04 -15.01 11.70
CA ASN A 167 3.94 -15.65 10.39
C ASN A 167 5.26 -15.46 9.65
N TYR A 168 5.93 -16.55 9.34
CA TYR A 168 7.22 -16.53 8.65
C TYR A 168 7.05 -16.78 7.16
N TYR A 169 7.80 -16.01 6.37
CA TYR A 169 7.88 -16.15 4.93
C TYR A 169 9.35 -16.18 4.54
N THR A 170 9.77 -17.26 3.88
CA THR A 170 11.13 -17.29 3.32
C THR A 170 11.31 -16.15 2.32
N TYR A 171 12.55 -15.69 2.11
CA TYR A 171 12.85 -14.66 1.12
C TYR A 171 12.34 -15.03 -0.28
N GLU A 172 12.43 -16.31 -0.66
CA GLU A 172 11.87 -16.80 -1.94
C GLU A 172 10.34 -16.64 -2.02
N ILE A 173 9.63 -16.92 -0.93
CA ILE A 173 8.18 -16.70 -0.88
C ILE A 173 7.87 -15.20 -0.88
N MET A 174 8.65 -14.40 -0.15
CA MET A 174 8.45 -12.96 -0.10
C MET A 174 8.65 -12.31 -1.48
N ASP A 175 9.64 -12.73 -2.25
CA ASP A 175 9.80 -12.27 -3.65
C ASP A 175 8.54 -12.54 -4.50
N LYS A 176 7.85 -13.65 -4.26
CA LYS A 176 6.57 -13.97 -4.95
C LYS A 176 5.44 -13.06 -4.47
N VAL A 177 5.34 -12.82 -3.16
CA VAL A 177 4.39 -11.87 -2.58
C VAL A 177 4.59 -10.47 -3.16
N LEU A 178 5.82 -9.96 -3.18
CA LEU A 178 6.14 -8.63 -3.72
C LEU A 178 5.85 -8.55 -5.23
N LYS A 179 6.10 -9.62 -5.98
CA LYS A 179 5.75 -9.70 -7.39
C LYS A 179 4.23 -9.64 -7.61
N ASP A 180 3.45 -10.36 -6.84
CA ASP A 180 1.98 -10.37 -6.95
C ASP A 180 1.40 -9.01 -6.56
N ILE A 181 1.96 -8.34 -5.56
CA ILE A 181 1.61 -6.96 -5.20
C ILE A 181 1.90 -6.01 -6.37
N LYS A 182 3.08 -6.13 -7.00
CA LYS A 182 3.46 -5.31 -8.16
C LYS A 182 2.53 -5.52 -9.35
N GLU A 183 2.18 -6.77 -9.66
CA GLU A 183 1.24 -7.09 -10.74
C GLU A 183 -0.17 -6.57 -10.42
N GLY A 184 -0.63 -6.75 -9.18
CA GLY A 184 -1.89 -6.19 -8.70
C GLY A 184 -1.94 -4.67 -8.83
N ALA A 185 -0.89 -3.96 -8.39
CA ALA A 185 -0.78 -2.50 -8.51
C ALA A 185 -0.84 -2.03 -9.96
N TYR A 186 -0.09 -2.70 -10.86
CA TYR A 186 -0.10 -2.41 -12.28
C TYR A 186 -1.50 -2.56 -12.89
N LEU A 187 -2.18 -3.67 -12.60
CA LEU A 187 -3.52 -3.92 -13.11
C LEU A 187 -4.55 -2.93 -12.52
N LEU A 188 -4.48 -2.62 -11.23
CA LEU A 188 -5.37 -1.64 -10.60
C LEU A 188 -5.28 -0.28 -11.30
N TRP A 189 -4.09 0.12 -11.77
CA TRP A 189 -3.87 1.38 -12.47
C TRP A 189 -4.17 1.35 -13.97
N HIS A 190 -3.84 0.27 -14.66
CA HIS A 190 -3.91 0.23 -16.13
C HIS A 190 -5.11 -0.55 -16.69
N ASP A 191 -5.61 -1.53 -15.95
CA ASP A 191 -6.65 -2.46 -16.38
C ASP A 191 -7.51 -2.88 -15.18
N PHE A 192 -8.17 -1.90 -14.56
CA PHE A 192 -8.96 -2.12 -13.34
C PHE A 192 -10.05 -3.20 -13.49
N ASP A 193 -10.56 -3.35 -14.71
CA ASP A 193 -11.63 -4.30 -15.04
C ASP A 193 -11.08 -5.72 -15.35
N ASN A 194 -9.76 -5.95 -15.19
CA ASN A 194 -9.15 -7.26 -15.36
C ASN A 194 -9.74 -8.29 -14.37
N PRO A 195 -10.12 -9.50 -14.84
CA PRO A 195 -10.74 -10.51 -13.98
C PRO A 195 -9.79 -11.08 -12.91
N THR A 196 -8.48 -10.99 -13.10
CA THR A 196 -7.51 -11.42 -12.07
C THR A 196 -7.59 -10.57 -10.79
N LEU A 197 -8.14 -9.36 -10.88
CA LEU A 197 -8.37 -8.47 -9.75
C LEU A 197 -9.68 -8.79 -9.00
N ASP A 198 -10.53 -9.70 -9.46
CA ASP A 198 -11.87 -9.86 -8.90
C ASP A 198 -11.86 -10.23 -7.41
N GLU A 199 -10.95 -11.10 -6.99
CA GLU A 199 -10.76 -11.43 -5.58
C GLU A 199 -10.25 -10.23 -4.77
N LEU A 200 -9.28 -9.48 -5.31
CA LEU A 200 -8.70 -8.32 -4.62
C LEU A 200 -9.73 -7.19 -4.48
N LYS A 201 -10.49 -6.89 -5.53
CA LYS A 201 -11.59 -5.91 -5.50
C LYS A 201 -12.68 -6.35 -4.52
N ALA A 202 -13.04 -7.63 -4.52
CA ALA A 202 -14.00 -8.17 -3.56
C ALA A 202 -13.50 -8.03 -2.11
N TYR A 203 -12.20 -8.25 -1.91
CA TYR A 203 -11.56 -8.03 -0.62
C TYR A 203 -11.58 -6.55 -0.20
N PHE A 204 -11.21 -5.62 -1.07
CA PHE A 204 -11.33 -4.18 -0.82
C PHE A 204 -12.77 -3.78 -0.44
N ARG A 205 -13.78 -4.34 -1.12
CA ARG A 205 -15.18 -4.12 -0.75
C ARG A 205 -15.53 -4.65 0.63
N LYS A 206 -15.04 -5.84 0.96
CA LYS A 206 -15.25 -6.51 2.25
C LYS A 206 -14.67 -5.70 3.42
N ILE A 207 -13.46 -5.16 3.28
CA ILE A 207 -12.79 -4.40 4.35
C ILE A 207 -13.28 -2.94 4.46
N GLY A 208 -14.15 -2.48 3.57
CA GLY A 208 -14.60 -1.09 3.58
C GLY A 208 -13.69 -0.12 2.83
N PHE A 209 -12.79 -0.65 1.98
CA PHE A 209 -11.69 0.04 1.30
C PHE A 209 -10.73 0.72 2.28
N ASP A 210 -10.99 1.96 2.69
CA ASP A 210 -10.26 2.64 3.76
C ASP A 210 -11.23 3.52 4.57
N TYR A 211 -11.45 3.16 5.82
CA TYR A 211 -12.41 3.87 6.68
C TYR A 211 -11.95 5.28 7.04
N LEU A 212 -10.65 5.49 7.27
CA LEU A 212 -10.12 6.80 7.67
C LEU A 212 -10.21 7.79 6.50
N PHE A 213 -9.83 7.36 5.30
CA PHE A 213 -9.99 8.12 4.06
C PHE A 213 -11.45 8.51 3.82
N ILE A 214 -12.37 7.54 3.91
CA ILE A 214 -13.80 7.81 3.71
C ILE A 214 -14.31 8.78 4.76
N LYS A 215 -13.96 8.59 6.04
CA LYS A 215 -14.40 9.47 7.13
C LYS A 215 -13.89 10.90 6.97
N GLU A 216 -12.65 11.07 6.52
CA GLU A 216 -12.01 12.37 6.36
C GLU A 216 -12.57 13.13 5.15
N PHE A 217 -12.58 12.50 3.97
CA PHE A 217 -12.88 13.17 2.71
C PHE A 217 -14.33 13.01 2.22
N TYR A 218 -15.04 12.01 2.76
CA TYR A 218 -16.41 11.67 2.39
C TYR A 218 -17.28 11.37 3.63
N PRO A 219 -17.37 12.28 4.62
CA PRO A 219 -18.00 11.99 5.92
C PRO A 219 -19.49 11.61 5.85
N ASN A 220 -20.16 11.94 4.75
CA ASN A 220 -21.57 11.60 4.50
C ASN A 220 -21.76 10.33 3.68
N LEU A 221 -20.67 9.69 3.22
CA LEU A 221 -20.72 8.45 2.46
C LEU A 221 -20.88 7.27 3.41
N SER A 222 -21.92 6.47 3.18
CA SER A 222 -22.11 5.20 3.88
C SER A 222 -21.66 4.06 2.97
N TRP A 223 -20.48 3.49 3.23
CA TRP A 223 -19.91 2.40 2.42
C TRP A 223 -20.88 1.23 2.24
N LYS A 224 -21.59 0.87 3.33
CA LYS A 224 -22.56 -0.23 3.37
C LYS A 224 -23.85 0.07 2.58
N ALA A 225 -24.12 1.34 2.28
CA ALA A 225 -25.29 1.74 1.48
C ALA A 225 -25.00 1.77 -0.02
N LEU A 226 -23.73 1.75 -0.43
CA LEU A 226 -23.34 1.69 -1.83
C LEU A 226 -23.64 0.30 -2.41
N SER A 227 -24.10 0.27 -3.65
CA SER A 227 -24.10 -0.95 -4.47
C SER A 227 -22.68 -1.39 -4.79
N GLU A 228 -22.53 -2.66 -5.20
CA GLU A 228 -21.22 -3.19 -5.59
C GLU A 228 -20.57 -2.40 -6.74
N GLN A 229 -21.38 -1.93 -7.70
CA GLN A 229 -20.88 -1.09 -8.79
C GLN A 229 -20.38 0.27 -8.26
N GLU A 230 -21.13 0.92 -7.38
CA GLU A 230 -20.72 2.20 -6.79
C GLU A 230 -19.45 2.04 -5.93
N GLN A 231 -19.30 0.91 -5.23
CA GLN A 231 -18.07 0.59 -4.51
C GLN A 231 -16.89 0.39 -5.47
N ASN A 232 -17.07 -0.32 -6.58
CA ASN A 232 -16.02 -0.51 -7.59
C ASN A 232 -15.61 0.81 -8.23
N ASP A 233 -16.58 1.67 -8.58
CA ASP A 233 -16.30 3.00 -9.11
C ASP A 233 -15.53 3.84 -8.09
N PHE A 234 -15.91 3.76 -6.80
CA PHE A 234 -15.18 4.44 -5.73
C PHE A 234 -13.74 3.95 -5.62
N ILE A 235 -13.51 2.64 -5.58
CA ILE A 235 -12.18 2.04 -5.53
C ILE A 235 -11.37 2.47 -6.75
N LYS A 236 -11.92 2.36 -7.96
CA LYS A 236 -11.26 2.73 -9.22
C LYS A 236 -10.74 4.16 -9.21
N HIS A 237 -11.52 5.11 -8.71
CA HIS A 237 -11.11 6.51 -8.64
C HIS A 237 -10.08 6.80 -7.53
N HIS A 238 -9.96 5.93 -6.53
CA HIS A 238 -9.17 6.18 -5.31
C HIS A 238 -8.04 5.19 -5.06
N VAL A 239 -7.83 4.20 -5.92
CA VAL A 239 -6.79 3.17 -5.72
C VAL A 239 -5.35 3.71 -5.76
N TYR A 240 -5.16 4.96 -6.19
CA TYR A 240 -3.85 5.62 -6.25
C TYR A 240 -3.11 5.59 -4.91
N PHE A 241 -3.79 5.78 -3.77
CA PHE A 241 -3.11 5.80 -2.47
C PHE A 241 -2.74 4.38 -2.01
N VAL A 242 -3.53 3.38 -2.40
CA VAL A 242 -3.21 1.96 -2.17
C VAL A 242 -1.98 1.57 -3.00
N ILE A 243 -1.89 2.04 -4.24
CA ILE A 243 -0.71 1.81 -5.09
C ILE A 243 0.54 2.48 -4.48
N ARG A 244 0.44 3.73 -4.02
CA ARG A 244 1.54 4.41 -3.29
C ARG A 244 1.98 3.62 -2.05
N PHE A 245 1.03 3.11 -1.29
CA PHE A 245 1.31 2.24 -0.14
C PHE A 245 2.04 0.96 -0.57
N TYR A 246 1.60 0.30 -1.65
CA TYR A 246 2.28 -0.88 -2.19
C TYR A 246 3.72 -0.60 -2.60
N HIS A 247 4.00 0.51 -3.27
CA HIS A 247 5.37 0.90 -3.61
C HIS A 247 6.24 1.01 -2.35
N ARG A 248 5.80 1.76 -1.33
CA ARG A 248 6.57 1.93 -0.09
C ARG A 248 6.72 0.63 0.70
N PHE A 249 5.68 -0.21 0.75
CA PHE A 249 5.74 -1.52 1.38
C PHE A 249 6.75 -2.45 0.68
N MET A 250 6.71 -2.50 -0.67
CA MET A 250 7.65 -3.29 -1.45
C MET A 250 9.10 -2.81 -1.26
N ASP A 251 9.33 -1.50 -1.29
CA ASP A 251 10.65 -0.91 -1.09
C ASP A 251 11.20 -1.24 0.30
N LYS A 252 10.38 -1.07 1.35
CA LYS A 252 10.77 -1.41 2.72
C LYS A 252 11.08 -2.89 2.89
N THR A 253 10.22 -3.76 2.39
CA THR A 253 10.43 -5.22 2.50
C THR A 253 11.66 -5.66 1.73
N THR A 254 11.89 -5.11 0.54
CA THR A 254 13.09 -5.36 -0.26
C THR A 254 14.35 -4.88 0.46
N ASN A 255 14.30 -3.71 1.12
CA ASN A 255 15.42 -3.19 1.88
C ASN A 255 15.76 -4.08 3.08
N ILE A 256 14.76 -4.56 3.83
CA ILE A 256 14.96 -5.53 4.92
C ILE A 256 15.74 -6.75 4.41
N MET A 257 15.32 -7.31 3.27
CA MET A 257 15.94 -8.49 2.67
C MET A 257 17.39 -8.23 2.21
N ASN A 258 17.64 -7.05 1.64
CA ASN A 258 18.97 -6.65 1.16
C ASN A 258 19.95 -6.31 2.28
N GLU A 259 19.45 -5.69 3.36
CA GLU A 259 20.25 -5.30 4.52
C GLU A 259 20.59 -6.51 5.41
N ASN A 260 19.76 -7.55 5.36
CA ASN A 260 19.92 -8.76 6.15
C ASN A 260 20.07 -10.03 5.26
N PRO A 261 21.08 -10.11 4.37
CA PRO A 261 21.17 -11.19 3.37
C PRO A 261 21.46 -12.57 3.98
N ASN A 262 21.85 -12.63 5.26
CA ASN A 262 22.07 -13.87 5.99
C ASN A 262 20.80 -14.36 6.71
N ASN A 263 19.77 -13.53 6.81
CA ASN A 263 18.49 -13.95 7.35
C ASN A 263 17.74 -14.79 6.32
N ARG A 264 16.84 -15.63 6.80
CA ARG A 264 16.10 -16.59 5.97
C ARG A 264 14.65 -16.17 5.75
N PHE A 265 14.09 -15.45 6.72
CA PHE A 265 12.67 -15.14 6.77
C PHE A 265 12.44 -13.65 6.91
N VAL A 266 11.35 -13.18 6.29
CA VAL A 266 10.59 -12.01 6.74
C VAL A 266 9.47 -12.51 7.63
N PHE A 267 9.25 -11.86 8.77
CA PHE A 267 8.17 -12.22 9.69
C PHE A 267 7.11 -11.12 9.77
N PHE A 268 5.88 -11.54 10.05
CA PHE A 268 4.74 -10.66 10.40
C PHE A 268 4.18 -11.14 11.74
N ALA A 269 4.47 -10.39 12.80
CA ALA A 269 4.04 -10.71 14.16
C ALA A 269 2.83 -9.87 14.53
N GLY A 270 1.73 -10.53 14.89
CA GLY A 270 0.49 -9.88 15.32
C GLY A 270 0.57 -9.13 16.67
N PRO A 271 -0.55 -8.51 17.09
CA PRO A 271 -0.70 -7.74 18.34
C PRO A 271 -0.46 -8.53 19.64
#